data_AF-A0A372K747-F1
#
_entry.id   AF-A0A372K747-F1
#
_cell.length_a   1.000
_cell.length_b   1.000
_cell.length_c   1.000
_cell.angle_alpha   90.00
_cell.angle_beta   90.00
_cell.angle_gamma   90.00
#
_symmetry.space_group_name_H-M   'P 1'
#
loop_
_entity.id
_entity.type
_entity.pdbx_description
1 polymer ?
#
loop_
_entity_poly.entity_id
_entity_poly.type
_entity_poly.pdbx_seq_one_letter_code
_entity_poly.pdbx_strand_id
1 'polypeptide(L)'
;MHNLTLINLLDFIGHDVSPVSAVIAFFMLGYLLVGLPVHFRQGAASRDVWGTAAGVTMAALYGAFLVGVYPLVHHGLVHLPLAIAGH
;
A
#
# COMPACT_ATOMS: atom_id res chain seq x y z
N MET A 1 -11.30 17.30 10.73
CA MET A 1 -12.08 16.34 9.90
C MET A 1 -11.19 15.46 9.00
N HIS A 2 -10.07 15.94 8.43
CA HIS A 2 -9.15 15.11 7.63
C HIS A 2 -8.46 13.94 8.38
N ASN A 3 -8.17 14.08 9.68
CA ASN A 3 -7.49 13.02 10.45
C ASN A 3 -8.31 11.74 10.59
N LEU A 4 -9.64 11.84 10.74
CA LEU A 4 -10.50 10.66 10.85
C LEU A 4 -10.51 9.83 9.56
N THR A 5 -10.49 10.50 8.41
CA THR A 5 -10.48 9.85 7.09
C THR A 5 -9.18 9.09 6.84
N LEU A 6 -8.04 9.68 7.24
CA LEU A 6 -6.73 9.04 7.11
C LEU A 6 -6.57 7.81 8.02
N ILE A 7 -7.09 7.89 9.27
CA ILE A 7 -7.07 6.76 10.20
C ILE A 7 -7.91 5.60 9.67
N ASN A 8 -9.15 5.89 9.22
CA ASN A 8 -10.02 4.87 8.63
C ASN A 8 -9.42 4.22 7.38
N LEU A 9 -8.74 5.00 6.54
CA LEU A 9 -8.02 4.47 5.36
C LEU A 9 -6.86 3.55 5.78
N LEU A 10 -6.15 3.92 6.84
CA LEU A 10 -5.01 3.16 7.35
C LEU A 10 -5.44 1.80 7.90
N ASP A 11 -6.49 1.78 8.73
CA ASP A 11 -7.06 0.54 9.28
C ASP A 11 -7.67 -0.33 8.16
N PHE A 12 -8.34 0.29 7.19
CA PHE A 12 -8.87 -0.44 6.04
C PHE A 12 -7.76 -1.15 5.25
N ILE A 13 -6.69 -0.43 4.88
CA ILE A 13 -5.57 -0.97 4.09
C ILE A 13 -4.72 -1.97 4.88
N GLY A 14 -4.59 -1.76 6.19
CA GLY A 14 -3.73 -2.55 7.06
C GLY A 14 -4.39 -3.81 7.61
N HIS A 15 -5.72 -3.81 7.77
CA HIS A 15 -6.43 -4.84 8.52
C HIS A 15 -7.67 -5.38 7.81
N ASP A 16 -8.54 -4.51 7.26
CA ASP A 16 -9.85 -4.97 6.75
C ASP A 16 -9.78 -5.54 5.33
N VAL A 17 -8.78 -5.13 4.54
CA VAL A 17 -8.55 -5.67 3.20
C VAL A 17 -7.79 -7.00 3.30
N SER A 18 -8.28 -8.02 2.58
CA SER A 18 -7.57 -9.29 2.46
C SER A 18 -6.15 -9.05 1.91
N PRO A 19 -5.08 -9.55 2.57
CA PRO A 19 -3.71 -9.32 2.13
C PRO A 19 -3.46 -9.71 0.67
N VAL A 20 -4.10 -10.79 0.22
CA VAL A 20 -4.02 -11.26 -1.17
C VAL A 20 -4.63 -10.24 -2.13
N SER A 21 -5.80 -9.69 -1.79
CA SER A 21 -6.47 -8.69 -2.63
C SER A 21 -5.69 -7.38 -2.72
N ALA A 22 -5.07 -6.94 -1.62
CA ALA A 22 -4.21 -5.77 -1.61
C ALA A 22 -2.96 -5.98 -2.49
N VAL A 23 -2.28 -7.12 -2.36
CA VAL A 23 -1.12 -7.46 -3.20
C VAL A 23 -1.48 -7.44 -4.69
N ILE A 24 -2.62 -8.04 -5.06
CA ILE A 24 -3.11 -8.02 -6.45
C ILE A 24 -3.38 -6.58 -6.90
N ALA A 25 -4.01 -5.75 -6.07
CA ALA A 25 -4.30 -4.36 -6.40
C ALA A 25 -3.02 -3.53 -6.60
N PHE A 26 -2.04 -3.65 -5.70
CA PHE A 26 -0.76 -2.95 -5.82
C PHE A 26 0.07 -3.43 -7.01
N PHE A 27 0.05 -4.74 -7.30
CA PHE A 27 0.68 -5.29 -8.51
C PHE A 27 0.03 -4.71 -9.77
N MET A 28 -1.31 -4.73 -9.85
CA MET A 28 -2.05 -4.19 -10.98
C MET A 28 -1.81 -2.70 -11.17
N LEU A 29 -1.71 -1.93 -10.08
CA LEU A 29 -1.35 -0.51 -10.13
C LEU A 29 0.05 -0.30 -10.72
N GLY A 30 1.07 -1.01 -10.21
CA GLY A 30 2.42 -0.89 -10.76
C GLY A 30 2.51 -1.33 -12.22
N TYR A 31 1.81 -2.42 -12.56
CA TYR A 31 1.75 -2.92 -13.92
C TYR A 31 1.08 -1.93 -14.89
N LEU A 32 -0.03 -1.32 -14.48
CA LEU A 32 -0.76 -0.37 -15.32
C LEU A 32 -0.03 0.97 -15.42
N LEU A 33 0.44 1.52 -14.29
CA LEU A 33 1.06 2.85 -14.25
C LEU A 33 2.46 2.87 -14.87
N VAL A 34 3.20 1.76 -14.85
CA VAL A 34 4.55 1.69 -15.41
C VAL A 34 4.58 0.86 -16.70
N GLY A 35 3.97 -0.32 -16.68
CA GLY A 35 3.96 -1.21 -17.84
C GLY A 35 3.26 -0.58 -19.04
N LEU A 36 2.10 0.09 -18.86
CA LEU A 36 1.35 0.68 -19.96
C LEU A 36 2.08 1.88 -20.62
N PRO A 37 2.64 2.86 -19.89
CA PRO A 37 3.43 3.91 -20.54
C PRO A 37 4.67 3.37 -21.25
N VAL A 38 5.36 2.39 -20.65
CA VAL A 38 6.57 1.81 -21.24
C VAL A 38 6.23 0.97 -22.48
N HIS A 39 5.08 0.30 -22.48
CA HIS A 39 4.54 -0.40 -23.65
C HIS A 39 4.49 0.51 -24.88
N PHE A 40 3.95 1.72 -24.74
CA PHE A 40 3.84 2.67 -25.85
C PHE A 40 5.20 3.22 -26.29
N ARG A 41 6.21 3.20 -25.41
CA ARG A 41 7.56 3.68 -25.72
C ARG A 41 8.45 2.62 -26.38
N GLN A 42 8.35 1.36 -25.95
CA GLN A 42 9.33 0.32 -26.25
C GLN A 42 8.70 -0.98 -26.81
N GLY A 43 7.38 -1.00 -27.01
CA GLY A 43 6.65 -2.13 -27.60
C GLY A 43 6.18 -3.18 -26.60
N ALA A 44 5.54 -4.24 -27.11
CA ALA A 44 4.83 -5.25 -26.32
C ALA A 44 5.64 -5.88 -25.18
N ALA A 45 6.86 -6.36 -25.46
CA ALA A 45 7.69 -7.05 -24.48
C ALA A 45 8.09 -6.17 -23.28
N SER A 46 8.22 -4.87 -23.50
CA SER A 46 8.62 -3.93 -22.45
C SER A 46 7.52 -3.74 -21.38
N ARG A 47 6.24 -3.85 -21.78
CA ARG A 47 5.10 -3.77 -20.86
C ARG A 47 5.21 -4.81 -19.77
N ASP A 48 5.46 -6.04 -20.20
CA ASP A 48 5.39 -7.20 -19.32
C ASP A 48 6.59 -7.20 -18.37
N VAL A 49 7.79 -6.85 -18.86
CA VAL A 49 9.01 -6.76 -18.02
C VAL A 49 8.92 -5.61 -17.02
N TRP A 50 8.70 -4.38 -17.48
CA TRP A 50 8.71 -3.20 -16.62
C TRP A 50 7.48 -3.12 -15.73
N GLY A 51 6.32 -3.54 -16.24
CA GLY A 51 5.09 -3.64 -15.48
C GLY A 51 5.18 -4.68 -14.36
N THR A 52 5.76 -5.86 -14.64
CA THR A 52 5.95 -6.88 -13.60
C THR A 52 6.95 -6.41 -12.54
N ALA A 53 8.07 -5.82 -12.95
CA ALA A 53 9.06 -5.28 -12.02
C ALA A 53 8.46 -4.20 -11.10
N ALA A 54 7.69 -3.27 -11.68
CA ALA A 54 7.00 -2.22 -10.92
C ALA A 54 5.91 -2.79 -10.00
N GLY A 55 5.10 -3.72 -10.51
CA GLY A 55 4.04 -4.37 -9.74
C GLY A 55 4.59 -5.15 -8.54
N VAL A 56 5.64 -5.95 -8.75
CA VAL A 56 6.32 -6.70 -7.66
C VAL A 56 6.92 -5.73 -6.65
N THR A 57 7.56 -4.65 -7.11
CA THR A 57 8.13 -3.63 -6.21
C THR A 57 7.04 -2.97 -5.36
N MET A 58 5.93 -2.58 -5.95
CA MET A 58 4.79 -2.00 -5.20
C MET A 58 4.19 -2.99 -4.20
N ALA A 59 4.02 -4.26 -4.58
CA ALA A 59 3.53 -5.29 -3.67
C ALA A 59 4.52 -5.53 -2.50
N ALA A 60 5.83 -5.53 -2.77
CA ALA A 60 6.87 -5.65 -1.75
C ALA A 60 6.86 -4.44 -0.80
N LEU A 61 6.67 -3.22 -1.32
CA LEU A 61 6.53 -2.01 -0.51
C LEU A 61 5.30 -2.09 0.40
N TYR A 62 4.17 -2.61 -0.09
CA TYR A 62 3.00 -2.86 0.75
C TYR A 62 3.28 -3.86 1.87
N GLY A 63 3.95 -4.98 1.57
CA GLY A 63 4.37 -5.95 2.60
C GLY A 63 5.30 -5.33 3.64
N ALA A 64 6.29 -4.55 3.19
CA ALA A 64 7.20 -3.82 4.09
C ALA A 64 6.45 -2.81 4.97
N PHE A 65 5.45 -2.11 4.41
CA PHE A 65 4.58 -1.20 5.16
C PHE A 65 3.78 -1.95 6.24
N LEU A 66 3.14 -3.07 5.90
CA LEU A 66 2.36 -3.87 6.85
C LEU A 66 3.21 -4.37 8.03
N VAL A 67 4.46 -4.77 7.77
CA VAL A 67 5.34 -5.34 8.81
C VAL A 67 6.02 -4.24 9.63
N GLY A 68 6.51 -3.19 8.97
CA GLY A 68 7.38 -2.19 9.61
C GLY A 68 6.68 -0.92 10.11
N VAL A 69 5.63 -0.47 9.42
CA VAL A 69 5.03 0.86 9.65
C VAL A 69 3.65 0.74 10.28
N TYR A 70 2.79 -0.14 9.76
CA TYR A 70 1.41 -0.29 10.24
C TYR A 70 1.31 -0.55 11.75
N PRO A 71 2.09 -1.47 12.38
CA PRO A 71 1.97 -1.73 13.82
C PRO A 71 2.38 -0.52 14.65
N LEU A 72 3.39 0.23 14.21
CA LEU A 72 3.86 1.43 14.90
C LEU A 72 2.81 2.54 14.88
N VAL A 73 2.21 2.78 13.72
CA VAL A 73 1.19 3.83 13.56
C VAL A 73 -0.13 3.41 14.22
N HIS A 74 -0.56 2.16 14.08
CA HIS A 74 -1.77 1.64 14.72
C HIS A 74 -1.65 1.68 16.26
N HIS A 75 -0.53 1.20 16.84
CA HIS A 75 -0.31 1.30 18.28
C HIS A 75 -0.18 2.75 18.75
N GLY A 76 0.54 3.60 18.01
CA GLY A 76 0.74 5.01 18.35
C GLY A 76 -0.56 5.83 18.33
N LEU A 77 -1.45 5.59 17.39
CA LEU A 77 -2.72 6.31 17.27
C LEU A 77 -3.81 5.79 18.21
N VAL A 78 -3.79 4.49 18.55
CA VAL A 78 -4.78 3.86 19.44
C VAL A 78 -4.42 4.00 20.93
N HIS A 79 -3.14 3.95 21.31
CA HIS A 79 -2.73 3.98 22.72
C HIS A 79 -2.31 5.35 23.26
N LEU A 80 -1.86 6.28 22.42
CA LEU A 80 -1.46 7.63 22.85
C LEU A 80 -2.62 8.49 23.40
N PRO A 81 -3.88 8.42 22.91
CA PRO A 81 -4.99 9.21 23.46
C PRO A 81 -5.36 8.80 24.90
N LEU A 82 -5.21 7.52 25.25
CA LEU A 82 -5.58 6.97 26.56
C LEU A 82 -4.55 7.33 27.66
N ALA A 83 -3.29 7.55 27.28
CA ALA A 83 -2.24 7.98 28.21
C ALA A 83 -2.36 9.44 28.65
N ILE A 84 -3.02 10.30 27.86
CA ILE A 84 -3.17 11.74 28.13
C ILE A 84 -4.52 12.04 28.82
N ALA A 85 -5.54 11.21 28.61
CA ALA A 85 -6.87 11.36 29.24
C ALA A 85 -6.98 10.74 30.65
N GLY A 86 -5.93 10.08 31.14
CA GLY A 86 -5.85 9.47 32.47
C GLY A 86 -5.17 10.33 33.55
N HIS A 87 -4.86 11.60 33.24
CA HIS A 87 -4.26 12.57 34.16
C HIS A 87 -5.14 13.79 34.36
#